data_AF-A0A969QPL1-F1
#
_entry.id   AF-A0A969QPL1-F1
#
_cell.length_a   1.000
_cell.length_b   1.000
_cell.length_c   1.000
_cell.angle_alpha   90.00
_cell.angle_beta   90.00
_cell.angle_gamma   90.00
#
_symmetry.space_group_name_H-M   'P 1'
#
loop_
_entity.id
_entity.type
_entity.pdbx_description
1 polymer ?
#
loop_
_entity_poly.entity_id
_entity_poly.type
_entity_poly.pdbx_seq_one_letter_code
_entity_poly.pdbx_strand_id
1 'polypeptide(L)'
;MGYSTDFYGFWTLTPALSLAQTDYLQKFSRTRRVKRDPNLIKTDRRLTGIGLSLGVDAEYFVDVEDEDESIVDINLPPGSQPSLWCKWRTNDRAIAWSILGEKNSMDMSNGSII
;
A
#
# COMPACT_ATOMS: atom_id res chain seq x y z
N MET A 1 -5.02 11.00 31.90
CA MET A 1 -3.60 10.60 31.85
C MET A 1 -3.49 9.48 30.82
N GLY A 2 -3.42 9.81 29.53
CA GLY A 2 -3.36 8.81 28.46
C GLY A 2 -1.92 8.60 28.04
N TYR A 3 -1.41 7.39 28.16
CA TYR A 3 -0.15 7.00 27.53
C TYR A 3 -0.45 6.56 26.10
N SER A 4 0.14 7.20 25.10
CA SER A 4 0.14 6.69 23.73
C SER A 4 1.29 5.71 23.58
N THR A 5 1.03 4.52 23.04
CA THR A 5 2.07 3.58 22.62
C THR A 5 2.19 3.64 21.11
N ASP A 6 3.35 4.06 20.63
CA ASP A 6 3.63 4.17 19.20
C ASP A 6 4.34 2.91 18.71
N PHE A 7 3.78 2.27 17.69
CA PHE A 7 4.39 1.15 17.01
C PHE A 7 5.03 1.63 15.70
N TYR A 8 6.30 1.30 15.54
CA TYR A 8 7.06 1.53 14.32
C TYR A 8 7.96 0.33 14.04
N GLY A 9 8.33 0.16 12.78
CA GLY A 9 9.26 -0.88 12.37
C GLY A 9 9.54 -0.81 10.89
N PHE A 10 10.54 -1.56 10.47
CA PHE A 10 10.89 -1.75 9.07
C PHE A 10 11.51 -3.12 8.87
N TRP A 11 11.52 -3.59 7.63
CA TRP A 11 12.33 -4.72 7.22
C TRP A 11 13.13 -4.38 5.97
N THR A 12 14.19 -5.13 5.72
CA THR A 12 15.04 -5.00 4.52
C THR A 12 14.67 -6.04 3.48
N LEU A 13 14.71 -5.64 2.21
CA LEU A 13 14.42 -6.48 1.06
C LEU A 13 15.73 -6.86 0.36
N THR A 14 15.92 -8.15 0.10
CA THR A 14 17.04 -8.66 -0.69
C THR A 14 16.53 -9.80 -1.57
N PRO A 15 16.57 -9.67 -2.91
CA PRO A 15 17.13 -8.55 -3.69
C PRO A 15 16.35 -7.24 -3.52
N ALA A 16 16.98 -6.11 -3.89
CA ALA A 16 16.31 -4.81 -3.92
C ALA A 16 15.16 -4.82 -4.94
N LEU A 17 14.13 -4.01 -4.67
CA LEU A 17 12.98 -3.87 -5.56
C LEU A 17 13.38 -3.24 -6.89
N SER A 18 12.67 -3.63 -7.95
CA SER A 18 12.74 -2.92 -9.21
C SER A 18 12.07 -1.54 -9.11
N LEU A 19 12.35 -0.66 -10.07
CA LEU A 19 11.71 0.65 -10.15
C LEU A 19 10.18 0.54 -10.27
N ALA A 20 9.70 -0.43 -11.05
CA ALA A 20 8.26 -0.69 -11.22
C ALA A 20 7.60 -1.19 -9.94
N GLN A 21 8.28 -2.06 -9.18
CA GLN A 21 7.80 -2.51 -7.87
C GLN A 21 7.78 -1.36 -6.86
N THR A 22 8.82 -0.51 -6.86
CA THR A 22 8.88 0.65 -5.96
C THR A 22 7.76 1.65 -6.26
N ASP A 23 7.51 1.97 -7.54
CA ASP A 23 6.37 2.82 -7.96
C ASP A 23 5.04 2.22 -7.48
N TYR A 24 4.86 0.90 -7.70
CA TYR A 24 3.65 0.20 -7.28
C TYR A 24 3.41 0.31 -5.77
N LEU A 25 4.40 -0.03 -4.93
CA LEU A 25 4.23 0.00 -3.47
C LEU A 25 4.00 1.42 -2.94
N GLN A 26 4.69 2.41 -3.52
CA GLN A 26 4.46 3.82 -3.18
C GLN A 26 3.03 4.24 -3.53
N LYS A 27 2.51 3.84 -4.69
CA LYS A 27 1.11 4.12 -5.07
C LYS A 27 0.13 3.38 -4.17
N PHE A 28 0.36 2.10 -3.93
CA PHE A 28 -0.48 1.27 -3.06
C PHE A 28 -0.60 1.85 -1.65
N SER A 29 0.46 2.44 -1.10
CA SER A 29 0.43 3.11 0.21
C SER A 29 -0.48 4.33 0.30
N ARG A 30 -0.72 5.00 -0.83
CA ARG A 30 -1.49 6.25 -0.91
C ARG A 30 -2.93 6.01 -1.31
N THR A 31 -3.22 4.87 -1.90
CA THR A 31 -4.56 4.52 -2.37
C THR A 31 -5.38 3.88 -1.25
N ARG A 32 -6.60 4.39 -1.05
CA ARG A 32 -7.59 3.76 -0.15
C ARG A 32 -7.96 2.38 -0.66
N ARG A 33 -7.88 1.40 0.23
CA ARG A 33 -8.32 0.03 -0.01
C ARG A 33 -9.82 -0.03 0.13
N VAL A 34 -10.50 -0.38 -0.96
CA VAL A 34 -11.96 -0.54 -0.98
C VAL A 34 -12.31 -1.79 -1.77
N LYS A 35 -13.42 -2.41 -1.43
CA LYS A 35 -13.92 -3.62 -2.08
C LYS A 35 -14.37 -3.30 -3.50
N ARG A 36 -13.81 -4.02 -4.47
CA ARG A 36 -14.12 -3.86 -5.89
C ARG A 36 -14.50 -5.18 -6.55
N ASP A 37 -15.21 -5.09 -7.67
CA ASP A 37 -15.41 -6.22 -8.57
C ASP A 37 -14.24 -6.26 -9.60
N PRO A 38 -13.40 -7.31 -9.57
CA PRO A 38 -12.30 -7.46 -10.53
C PRO A 38 -12.76 -7.46 -12.00
N ASN A 39 -14.01 -7.86 -12.30
CA ASN A 39 -14.51 -7.95 -13.67
C ASN A 39 -14.82 -6.58 -14.29
N LEU A 40 -15.01 -5.55 -13.47
CA LEU A 40 -15.31 -4.19 -13.93
C LEU A 40 -14.05 -3.35 -14.16
N ILE A 41 -12.87 -3.88 -13.83
CA ILE A 41 -11.59 -3.17 -13.96
C ILE A 41 -11.10 -3.29 -15.41
N LYS A 42 -11.03 -2.14 -16.09
CA LYS A 42 -10.66 -2.06 -17.52
C LYS A 42 -9.15 -2.11 -17.76
N THR A 43 -8.34 -1.62 -16.81
CA THR A 43 -6.88 -1.51 -16.94
C THR A 43 -6.19 -1.84 -15.63
N ASP A 44 -5.17 -2.71 -15.68
CA ASP A 44 -4.35 -3.09 -14.52
C ASP A 44 -2.83 -3.03 -14.84
N ARG A 45 -2.44 -2.11 -15.73
CA ARG A 45 -1.10 -2.03 -16.33
C ARG A 45 0.05 -2.13 -15.31
N ARG A 46 -0.08 -1.51 -14.13
CA ARG A 46 0.95 -1.56 -13.09
C ARG A 46 1.13 -2.97 -12.51
N LEU A 47 0.02 -3.69 -12.31
CA LEU A 47 0.01 -5.06 -11.79
C LEU A 47 0.60 -6.03 -12.80
N THR A 48 0.15 -5.95 -14.06
CA THR A 48 0.70 -6.72 -15.16
C THR A 48 2.20 -6.48 -15.32
N GLY A 49 2.67 -5.24 -15.16
CA GLY A 49 4.09 -4.88 -15.25
C GLY A 49 5.00 -5.48 -14.16
N ILE A 50 4.43 -5.91 -13.03
CA ILE A 50 5.16 -6.55 -11.92
C ILE A 50 4.78 -8.03 -11.74
N GLY A 51 3.93 -8.58 -12.62
CA GLY A 51 3.47 -9.97 -12.56
C GLY A 51 2.50 -10.28 -11.43
N LEU A 52 1.77 -9.29 -10.92
CA LEU A 52 0.77 -9.46 -9.86
C LEU A 52 -0.64 -9.52 -10.48
N SER A 53 -1.54 -10.31 -9.89
CA SER A 53 -2.96 -10.30 -10.26
C SER A 53 -3.73 -9.24 -9.46
N LEU A 54 -5.01 -9.03 -9.78
CA LEU A 54 -5.89 -8.14 -9.00
C LEU A 54 -6.12 -8.65 -7.56
N GLY A 55 -6.01 -9.97 -7.34
CA GLY A 55 -6.30 -10.62 -6.07
C GLY A 55 -7.79 -10.66 -5.73
N VAL A 56 -8.11 -10.95 -4.48
CA VAL A 56 -9.51 -11.04 -4.00
C VAL A 56 -10.10 -9.64 -3.90
N ASP A 57 -11.31 -9.42 -4.42
CA ASP A 57 -12.00 -8.11 -4.41
C ASP A 57 -11.13 -6.94 -4.95
N ALA A 58 -10.25 -7.24 -5.91
CA ALA A 58 -9.23 -6.35 -6.46
C ALA A 58 -8.32 -5.68 -5.42
N GLU A 59 -7.92 -6.44 -4.40
CA GLU A 59 -7.09 -6.00 -3.29
C GLU A 59 -5.80 -5.28 -3.70
N TYR A 60 -5.21 -5.65 -4.84
CA TYR A 60 -3.95 -5.11 -5.33
C TYR A 60 -4.11 -3.92 -6.27
N PHE A 61 -5.34 -3.55 -6.63
CA PHE A 61 -5.61 -2.48 -7.57
C PHE A 61 -5.24 -1.10 -7.03
N VAL A 62 -4.47 -0.33 -7.80
CA VAL A 62 -3.97 1.00 -7.39
C VAL A 62 -4.31 2.11 -8.38
N ASP A 63 -4.81 1.76 -9.56
CA ASP A 63 -5.04 2.67 -10.68
C ASP A 63 -6.46 3.25 -10.63
N VAL A 64 -6.77 3.97 -9.56
CA VAL A 64 -8.07 4.61 -9.36
C VAL A 64 -8.21 5.82 -10.28
N GLU A 65 -9.30 5.86 -11.05
CA GLU A 65 -9.77 7.02 -11.82
C GLU A 65 -10.90 7.74 -11.06
N ASP A 66 -11.21 8.99 -11.42
CA ASP A 66 -12.19 9.81 -10.70
C ASP A 66 -13.62 9.23 -10.73
N GLU A 67 -13.93 8.38 -11.72
CA GLU A 67 -15.19 7.63 -11.84
C GLU A 67 -14.92 6.12 -11.90
N ASP A 68 -14.79 5.48 -10.72
CA ASP A 68 -14.47 4.05 -10.61
C ASP A 68 -15.76 3.21 -10.42
N GLU A 69 -16.33 2.74 -11.54
CA GLU A 69 -17.49 1.84 -11.58
C GLU A 69 -17.23 0.47 -10.93
N SER A 70 -15.96 0.11 -10.68
CA SER A 70 -15.61 -1.19 -10.10
C SER A 70 -15.86 -1.26 -8.59
N ILE A 71 -16.09 -0.12 -7.91
CA ILE A 71 -16.28 -0.07 -6.46
C ILE A 71 -17.63 -0.70 -6.09
N VAL A 72 -17.57 -1.81 -5.34
CA VAL A 72 -18.75 -2.49 -4.79
C VAL A 72 -19.14 -1.86 -3.46
N ASP A 73 -18.15 -1.61 -2.59
CA ASP A 73 -18.37 -0.92 -1.31
C ASP A 73 -17.12 -0.11 -0.92
N ILE A 74 -17.29 1.21 -0.85
CA ILE A 74 -16.23 2.16 -0.51
C ILE A 74 -15.78 2.04 0.95
N ASN A 75 -16.62 1.54 1.85
CA ASN A 75 -16.38 1.48 3.29
C ASN A 75 -15.94 0.10 3.78
N LEU A 76 -15.90 -0.91 2.90
CA LEU A 76 -15.34 -2.21 3.20
C LEU A 76 -13.98 -2.39 2.52
N PRO A 77 -12.96 -2.89 3.24
CA PRO A 77 -11.73 -3.32 2.59
C PRO A 77 -11.98 -4.59 1.76
N PRO A 78 -11.08 -4.91 0.82
CA PRO A 78 -11.01 -6.23 0.21
C PRO A 78 -10.96 -7.35 1.26
N GLY A 79 -11.56 -8.51 0.98
CA GLY A 79 -11.76 -9.57 2.00
C GLY A 79 -10.51 -10.09 2.73
N SER A 80 -9.33 -9.96 2.13
CA SER A 80 -8.02 -10.36 2.67
C SER A 80 -7.28 -9.23 3.40
N GLN A 81 -7.78 -7.99 3.36
CA GLN A 81 -7.09 -6.83 3.92
C GLN A 81 -7.77 -6.37 5.22
N PRO A 82 -6.99 -6.12 6.30
CA PRO A 82 -7.57 -5.82 7.60
C PRO A 82 -8.14 -4.39 7.71
N SER A 83 -7.82 -3.50 6.77
CA SER A 83 -8.22 -2.09 6.85
C SER A 83 -8.25 -1.39 5.50
N LEU A 84 -8.90 -0.22 5.46
CA LEU A 84 -8.98 0.64 4.27
C LEU A 84 -7.66 1.36 3.95
N TRP A 85 -6.66 1.33 4.84
CA TRP A 85 -5.45 2.13 4.71
C TRP A 85 -4.20 1.34 5.14
N CYS A 86 -3.29 1.14 4.19
CA CYS A 86 -1.97 0.59 4.48
C CYS A 86 -0.97 1.74 4.66
N LYS A 87 -0.60 2.06 5.91
CA LYS A 87 0.36 3.12 6.23
C LYS A 87 1.81 2.61 6.23
N TRP A 88 2.29 2.28 5.04
CA TRP A 88 3.65 1.84 4.76
C TRP A 88 4.39 2.85 3.87
N ARG A 89 5.72 2.88 3.97
CA ARG A 89 6.62 3.66 3.12
C ARG A 89 7.73 2.75 2.59
N THR A 90 8.25 3.00 1.39
CA THR A 90 9.34 2.21 0.81
C THR A 90 10.35 3.06 0.06
N ASN A 91 11.60 2.61 0.01
CA ASN A 91 12.74 3.25 -0.65
C ASN A 91 13.61 2.24 -1.42
N ASP A 92 13.01 1.28 -2.16
CA ASP A 92 13.65 0.19 -2.92
C ASP A 92 14.22 -0.98 -2.11
N ARG A 93 14.80 -0.70 -0.94
CA ARG A 93 15.49 -1.69 -0.09
C ARG A 93 14.80 -1.96 1.23
N ALA A 94 13.84 -1.13 1.62
CA ALA A 94 13.11 -1.31 2.85
C ALA A 94 11.62 -1.00 2.68
N ILE A 95 10.83 -1.57 3.57
CA ILE A 95 9.45 -1.16 3.82
C ILE A 95 9.36 -0.83 5.30
N ALA A 96 8.82 0.35 5.61
CA ALA A 96 8.68 0.86 6.97
C ALA A 96 7.22 1.20 7.27
N TRP A 97 6.82 1.11 8.54
CA TRP A 97 5.47 1.49 9.02
C TRP A 97 5.55 2.33 10.29
N SER A 98 4.59 3.25 10.43
CA SER A 98 4.37 4.05 11.64
C SER A 98 2.90 4.46 11.74
N ILE A 99 2.33 4.36 12.94
CA ILE A 99 0.92 4.69 13.18
C ILE A 99 0.61 6.19 13.06
N LEU A 100 1.59 7.07 13.30
CA LEU A 100 1.43 8.54 13.37
C LEU A 100 1.56 9.28 12.03
N GLY A 101 1.80 8.58 10.92
CA GLY A 101 1.59 9.10 9.55
C GLY A 101 2.53 10.21 9.06
N GLU A 102 3.00 11.16 9.87
CA GLU A 102 3.52 12.42 9.32
C GLU A 102 4.77 13.04 9.96
N LYS A 103 5.22 12.67 11.16
CA LYS A 103 6.21 13.52 11.85
C LYS A 103 7.66 13.07 11.93
N ASN A 104 7.98 11.83 11.61
CA ASN A 104 9.36 11.39 11.69
C ASN A 104 9.79 10.82 10.35
N SER A 105 10.75 11.49 9.72
CA SER A 105 11.51 10.88 8.63
C SER A 105 12.31 9.74 9.26
N MET A 106 11.79 8.52 9.22
CA MET A 106 12.57 7.36 9.64
C MET A 106 13.67 7.15 8.61
N ASP A 107 14.92 7.27 9.04
CA ASP A 107 16.09 6.92 8.24
C ASP A 107 16.02 5.43 7.93
N MET A 108 15.53 5.10 6.73
CA MET A 108 15.39 3.74 6.26
C MET A 108 16.74 3.05 6.01
N SER A 109 17.88 3.74 6.20
CA SER A 109 19.21 3.14 6.19
C SER A 109 19.67 2.63 7.56
N ASN A 110 19.21 3.23 8.67
CA ASN A 110 19.69 2.92 10.03
C ASN A 110 18.59 2.67 11.07
N GLY A 111 17.31 2.73 10.70
CA GLY A 111 16.19 2.50 11.64
C GLY A 111 15.99 3.60 12.67
N SER A 112 16.71 4.72 12.56
CA SER A 112 16.59 5.87 13.45
C SER A 112 15.48 6.81 13.01
N ILE A 113 14.73 7.32 13.98
CA ILE A 113 13.71 8.33 13.82
C ILE A 113 14.43 9.69 13.73
N ILE A 114 14.31 10.42 12.60
CA ILE A 114 14.76 11.81 12.46
C ILE A 114 13.58 12.75 12.71
#